data_AF-A0A7I7UFE4-F1
#
_entry.id   AF-A0A7I7UFE4-F1
#
_cell.length_a   1.000
_cell.length_b   1.000
_cell.length_c   1.000
_cell.angle_alpha   90.00
_cell.angle_beta   90.00
_cell.angle_gamma   90.00
#
_symmetry.space_group_name_H-M   'P 1'
#
loop_
_entity.id
_entity.type
_entity.pdbx_description
1 polymer ?
#
loop_
_entity_poly.entity_id
_entity_poly.type
_entity_poly.pdbx_seq_one_letter_code
_entity_poly.pdbx_strand_id
1 'polypeptide(L)'
;MSVFPKEGDPRMAGVSDSMLGAVDQEVRRLIDDCYAEARELLRNNRDRLDSIVAELLVHETLDENAVYAAAGISREAVVRA
;
A
#
# COMPACT_ATOMS: atom_id res chain seq x y z
N MET A 1 16.16 -2.47 11.25
CA MET A 1 14.87 -1.87 11.65
C MET A 1 14.14 -2.96 12.41
N SER A 2 13.99 -2.83 13.73
CA SER A 2 13.31 -3.84 14.55
C SER A 2 11.81 -3.62 14.46
N VAL A 3 11.04 -4.68 14.18
CA VAL A 3 9.56 -4.60 14.07
C VAL A 3 8.86 -4.85 15.40
N PHE A 4 9.63 -5.07 16.47
CA PHE A 4 9.09 -5.37 17.78
C PHE A 4 8.60 -4.11 18.51
N PRO A 5 7.49 -4.22 19.27
CA PRO A 5 6.99 -3.13 20.10
C PRO A 5 8.07 -2.65 21.10
N LYS A 6 8.02 -1.37 21.45
CA LYS A 6 8.97 -0.74 22.38
C LYS A 6 8.77 -1.19 23.84
N GLU A 7 7.65 -1.85 24.12
CA GLU A 7 7.28 -2.29 25.47
C GLU A 7 7.84 -3.70 25.75
N GLY A 8 8.94 -3.73 26.50
CA GLY A 8 9.60 -4.95 26.97
C GLY A 8 10.50 -5.62 25.93
N ASP A 9 11.64 -6.15 26.37
CA ASP A 9 12.51 -6.97 25.52
C ASP A 9 11.90 -8.38 25.40
N PRO A 10 11.53 -8.85 24.18
CA PRO A 10 10.96 -10.19 23.99
C PRO A 10 11.86 -11.32 24.50
N ARG A 11 13.17 -11.07 24.61
CA ARG A 11 14.13 -12.02 25.20
C ARG A 11 13.84 -12.28 26.68
N MET A 12 13.34 -11.27 27.39
CA MET A 12 12.92 -11.40 28.80
C MET A 12 11.69 -12.30 28.95
N ALA A 13 10.90 -12.47 27.88
CA ALA A 13 9.78 -13.42 27.82
C ALA A 13 10.21 -14.82 27.32
N GLY A 14 11.51 -15.09 27.17
CA GLY A 14 12.04 -16.39 26.74
C GLY A 14 12.05 -16.63 25.23
N VAL A 15 11.82 -15.59 24.41
CA VAL A 15 11.91 -15.72 22.96
C VAL A 15 13.38 -15.76 22.52
N SER A 16 13.75 -16.74 21.70
CA SER A 16 15.11 -16.87 21.19
C SER A 16 15.44 -15.82 20.11
N ASP A 17 16.71 -15.45 19.98
CA ASP A 17 17.18 -14.57 18.90
C ASP A 17 16.87 -15.12 17.51
N SER A 18 16.90 -16.45 17.35
CA SER A 18 16.55 -17.10 16.07
C SER A 18 15.10 -16.88 15.67
N MET A 19 14.18 -16.92 16.65
CA MET A 19 12.75 -16.65 16.41
C MET A 19 12.53 -15.17 16.10
N LEU A 20 13.19 -14.26 16.82
CA LEU A 20 13.11 -12.83 16.56
C LEU A 20 13.63 -12.50 15.15
N GLY A 21 14.76 -13.09 14.77
CA GLY A 21 15.32 -12.95 13.43
C GLY A 21 14.42 -13.50 12.32
N ALA A 22 13.69 -14.59 12.59
CA ALA A 22 12.73 -15.14 11.64
C ALA A 22 11.52 -14.21 11.43
N VAL A 23 10.99 -13.63 12.51
CA VAL A 23 9.89 -12.65 12.44
C VAL A 23 10.31 -11.39 11.70
N ASP A 24 11.48 -10.82 12.01
CA ASP A 24 12.00 -9.64 11.31
C ASP A 24 12.14 -9.89 9.79
N GLN A 25 12.63 -11.07 9.41
CA GLN A 25 12.75 -11.47 8.00
C GLN A 25 11.39 -11.57 7.32
N GLU A 26 10.42 -12.17 7.99
CA GLU A 26 9.09 -12.37 7.43
C GLU A 26 8.32 -11.06 7.25
N VAL A 27 8.41 -10.15 8.23
CA VAL A 27 7.80 -8.82 8.10
C VAL A 27 8.44 -8.04 6.96
N ARG A 28 9.77 -8.12 6.81
CA ARG A 28 10.44 -7.50 5.68
C ARG A 28 9.96 -8.07 4.34
N ARG A 29 9.87 -9.39 4.23
CA ARG A 29 9.37 -10.07 3.02
C ARG A 29 7.96 -9.61 2.69
N LEU A 30 7.05 -9.57 3.68
CA LEU A 30 5.68 -9.12 3.49
C LEU A 30 5.61 -7.68 2.97
N ILE A 31 6.41 -6.78 3.54
CA ILE A 31 6.46 -5.38 3.10
C ILE A 31 6.97 -5.29 1.66
N ASP A 32 8.04 -6.02 1.33
CA ASP A 32 8.63 -6.03 -0.01
C ASP A 32 7.62 -6.59 -1.04
N ASP A 33 6.89 -7.66 -0.69
CA ASP A 33 5.86 -8.27 -1.52
C ASP A 33 4.68 -7.30 -1.77
N CYS A 34 4.11 -6.71 -0.72
CA CYS A 34 3.04 -5.72 -0.84
C CYS A 34 3.48 -4.48 -1.64
N TYR A 35 4.73 -4.04 -1.48
CA TYR A 35 5.27 -2.91 -2.24
C TYR A 35 5.42 -3.25 -3.72
N ALA A 36 5.90 -4.46 -4.04
CA ALA A 36 5.99 -4.94 -5.41
C ALA A 36 4.60 -5.01 -6.06
N GLU A 37 3.62 -5.57 -5.38
CA GLU A 37 2.23 -5.66 -5.84
C GLU A 37 1.62 -4.27 -6.06
N ALA A 38 1.77 -3.35 -5.10
CA ALA A 38 1.29 -1.98 -5.24
C ALA A 38 1.91 -1.28 -6.45
N ARG A 39 3.22 -1.45 -6.69
CA ARG A 39 3.91 -0.88 -7.85
C ARG A 39 3.44 -1.48 -9.17
N GLU A 40 3.21 -2.78 -9.21
CA GLU A 40 2.65 -3.44 -10.39
C GLU A 40 1.25 -2.92 -10.68
N LEU A 41 0.39 -2.83 -9.66
CA LEU A 41 -0.97 -2.29 -9.79
C LEU A 41 -0.96 -0.84 -10.33
N LEU A 42 -0.10 0.02 -9.79
CA LEU A 42 0.05 1.41 -10.25
C LEU A 42 0.59 1.50 -11.67
N ARG A 43 1.52 0.62 -12.07
CA ARG A 43 2.06 0.57 -13.44
C ARG A 43 1.02 0.09 -14.44
N ASN A 44 0.26 -0.94 -14.09
CA ASN A 44 -0.77 -1.52 -14.93
C ASN A 44 -1.95 -0.55 -15.15
N ASN A 45 -2.15 0.43 -14.26
CA ASN A 45 -3.17 1.46 -14.35
C ASN A 45 -2.57 2.87 -14.58
N ARG A 46 -1.38 2.94 -15.18
CA ARG A 46 -0.66 4.20 -15.34
C ARG A 46 -1.45 5.22 -16.19
N ASP A 47 -2.14 4.75 -17.21
CA ASP A 47 -3.05 5.53 -18.05
C ASP A 47 -4.16 6.21 -17.23
N ARG A 48 -4.77 5.48 -16.29
CA ARG A 48 -5.79 6.02 -15.38
C ARG A 48 -5.21 7.08 -14.45
N LEU A 49 -3.99 6.86 -13.94
CA LEU A 49 -3.29 7.85 -13.12
C LEU A 49 -2.96 9.12 -13.93
N ASP A 50 -2.48 8.96 -15.17
CA ASP A 50 -2.16 10.10 -16.04
C ASP A 50 -3.42 10.91 -16.39
N SER A 51 -4.57 10.26 -16.54
CA SER A 51 -5.88 10.92 -16.72
C SER A 51 -6.28 11.75 -15.48
N ILE A 52 -6.16 11.18 -14.27
CA ILE A 52 -6.40 11.93 -13.02
C ILE A 52 -5.48 13.14 -12.91
N VAL A 53 -4.19 12.99 -13.26
CA VAL A 53 -3.22 14.10 -13.23
C VAL A 53 -3.60 15.19 -14.23
N ALA A 54 -4.02 14.83 -15.45
CA ALA A 54 -4.47 15.79 -16.44
C ALA A 54 -5.65 16.63 -15.94
N GLU A 55 -6.64 15.99 -15.32
CA GLU A 55 -7.80 16.67 -14.73
C GLU A 55 -7.42 17.54 -13.52
N LEU A 56 -6.51 17.08 -12.65
CA LEU A 56 -6.00 17.89 -11.54
C LEU A 56 -5.24 19.12 -12.01
N LEU A 57 -4.54 19.06 -13.15
CA LEU A 57 -3.87 20.23 -13.72
C LEU A 57 -4.86 21.29 -14.24
N VAL A 58 -6.07 20.89 -14.62
CA VAL A 58 -7.12 21.80 -15.09
C VAL A 58 -7.95 22.36 -13.93
N HIS A 59 -8.27 21.52 -12.95
CA HIS A 59 -9.25 21.82 -11.90
C HIS A 59 -8.64 22.08 -10.51
N GLU A 60 -7.33 21.88 -10.34
CA GLU A 60 -6.54 21.96 -9.09
C GLU A 60 -6.92 20.95 -7.99
N THR A 61 -8.20 20.60 -7.90
CA THR A 61 -8.77 19.64 -6.96
C THR A 61 -9.87 18.84 -7.65
N LEU A 62 -10.04 17.58 -7.26
CA LEU A 62 -11.12 16.71 -7.74
C LEU A 62 -11.86 16.15 -6.53
N ASP A 63 -13.19 16.17 -6.57
CA ASP A 63 -14.00 15.44 -5.60
C ASP A 63 -14.07 13.94 -5.93
N GLU A 64 -14.76 13.16 -5.08
CA GLU A 64 -14.88 11.71 -5.25
C GLU A 64 -15.43 11.32 -6.63
N ASN A 65 -16.49 11.98 -7.10
CA ASN A 65 -17.14 11.64 -8.37
C ASN A 65 -16.23 12.00 -9.55
N ALA A 66 -15.58 13.16 -9.48
CA ALA A 66 -14.64 13.63 -10.49
C ALA A 66 -13.41 12.70 -10.60
N VAL A 67 -12.86 12.22 -9.48
CA VAL A 67 -11.76 11.24 -9.49
C VAL A 67 -12.17 9.94 -10.15
N TYR A 68 -13.33 9.37 -9.80
CA TYR A 68 -13.79 8.12 -10.42
C TYR A 68 -14.03 8.26 -11.92
N ALA A 69 -14.61 9.39 -12.34
CA ALA A 69 -14.80 9.72 -13.75
C ALA A 69 -13.45 9.86 -14.48
N ALA A 70 -12.52 10.64 -13.93
CA ALA A 70 -11.18 10.83 -14.49
C ALA A 70 -10.39 9.51 -14.59
N ALA A 71 -10.51 8.64 -13.59
CA ALA A 71 -9.92 7.31 -13.60
C ALA A 71 -10.60 6.34 -14.57
N GLY A 72 -11.78 6.67 -15.11
CA GLY A 72 -12.59 5.78 -15.93
C GLY A 72 -13.12 4.55 -15.17
N ILE A 73 -13.41 4.70 -13.87
CA ILE A 73 -13.88 3.62 -13.00
C ILE A 73 -15.32 3.91 -12.56
N SER A 74 -16.21 2.94 -12.74
CA SER A 74 -17.57 3.06 -12.20
C SER A 74 -17.57 2.88 -10.69
N ARG A 75 -18.15 3.83 -9.95
CA ARG A 75 -18.31 3.76 -8.49
C ARG A 75 -19.01 2.48 -8.03
N GLU A 76 -19.99 1.99 -8.80
CA GLU A 76 -20.69 0.75 -8.47
C GLU A 76 -19.83 -0.51 -8.66
N ALA A 77 -18.79 -0.45 -9.50
CA ALA A 77 -17.87 -1.57 -9.67
C ALA A 77 -16.92 -1.69 -8.46
N VAL A 78 -16.56 -0.56 -7.84
CA VAL A 78 -15.65 -0.51 -6.67
C VAL A 78 -16.34 -0.96 -5.38
N VAL A 79 -17.63 -0.65 -5.20
CA VAL A 79 -18.41 -1.08 -4.01
C VAL A 79 -18.65 -2.61 -4.00
N ARG A 80 -18.49 -3.28 -5.14
CA ARG A 80 -18.76 -4.72 -5.31
C ARG A 80 -17.50 -5.60 -5.36
N ALA A 81 -16.31 -4.99 -5.41
CA ALA A 81 -15.02 -5.68 -5.38
C ALA A 81 -14.51 -5.78 -3.93
#